data_AF-A0A2A8XVU5-F1
#
_entry.id   AF-A0A2A8XVU5-F1
#
_cell.length_a   1.000
_cell.length_b   1.000
_cell.length_c   1.000
_cell.angle_alpha   90.00
_cell.angle_beta   90.00
_cell.angle_gamma   90.00
#
_symmetry.space_group_name_H-M   'P 1'
#
loop_
_entity.id
_entity.type
_entity.pdbx_description
1 polymer ?
#
loop_
_entity_poly.entity_id
_entity_poly.type
_entity_poly.pdbx_seq_one_letter_code
_entity_poly.pdbx_strand_id
1 'polypeptide(L)'
;MSKAEKRQIRLKILNLQDEHCKGCKTVPKSIGNNYALARWCSENCEVGKNLKSLGESLLEGRTQNMAEQKNWDQICVTAEKLRASDEKKWTWGKIGAEFGVTEGNLYYHVAKRREANTTPDKRVGASKNPQNTKPSQQPQNGEKTKSELPKLKPVVAEHIEKVEELDTFWKERLNDVLDEKDTLRKEVSEVSKLYGELKDIKEKLAQSLIEETKARFEAEDAFESMKQQSQAREEDYNSLLNEFNAITEKNHELEHDLRKMHIDARAAEETAAKEREHRLELQGRAQALGMALKVVL
;
A
#
# COMPACT_ATOMS: atom_id res chain seq x y z
N MET A 1 10.89 -3.70 9.47
CA MET A 1 10.57 -4.88 8.65
C MET A 1 10.15 -4.49 7.24
N SER A 2 10.76 -5.13 6.24
CA SER A 2 10.43 -5.02 4.82
C SER A 2 9.08 -5.69 4.49
N LYS A 3 8.52 -5.38 3.31
CA LYS A 3 7.28 -5.99 2.81
C LYS A 3 7.42 -7.52 2.67
N ALA A 4 8.60 -7.99 2.29
CA ALA A 4 8.91 -9.42 2.15
C ALA A 4 8.92 -10.14 3.51
N GLU A 5 9.53 -9.55 4.53
CA GLU A 5 9.56 -10.10 5.91
C GLU A 5 8.15 -10.21 6.50
N LYS A 6 7.32 -9.17 6.33
CA LYS A 6 5.91 -9.19 6.76
C LYS A 6 5.10 -10.28 6.06
N ARG A 7 5.37 -10.54 4.78
CA ARG A 7 4.73 -11.62 4.03
C ARG A 7 5.15 -12.99 4.56
N GLN A 8 6.43 -13.19 4.85
CA GLN A 8 6.94 -14.44 5.41
C GLN A 8 6.35 -14.74 6.80
N ILE A 9 6.23 -13.74 7.66
CA ILE A 9 5.60 -13.91 8.99
C ILE A 9 4.12 -14.28 8.86
N ARG A 10 3.38 -13.66 7.93
CA ARG A 10 1.97 -14.03 7.65
C ARG A 10 1.82 -15.46 7.14
N LEU A 11 2.72 -15.92 6.27
CA LEU A 11 2.71 -17.32 5.80
C LEU A 11 2.99 -18.31 6.95
N LYS A 12 3.93 -17.98 7.85
CA LYS A 12 4.19 -18.79 9.04
C LYS A 12 2.99 -18.88 9.97
N ILE A 13 2.29 -17.77 10.19
CA ILE A 13 1.04 -17.74 10.97
C ILE A 13 -0.01 -18.68 10.35
N LEU A 14 -0.22 -18.58 9.03
CA LEU A 14 -1.19 -19.42 8.31
C LEU A 14 -0.85 -20.90 8.43
N ASN A 15 0.40 -21.29 8.16
CA ASN A 15 0.83 -22.69 8.26
C ASN A 15 0.62 -23.25 9.68
N LEU A 16 1.00 -22.50 10.72
CA LEU A 16 0.80 -22.92 12.11
C LEU A 16 -0.69 -23.08 12.47
N GLN A 17 -1.55 -22.21 11.94
CA GLN A 17 -3.00 -22.33 12.15
C GLN A 17 -3.58 -23.55 11.43
N ASP A 18 -3.17 -23.81 10.20
CA ASP A 18 -3.65 -24.96 9.42
C ASP A 18 -3.16 -26.30 9.99
N GLU A 19 -1.91 -26.38 10.44
CA GLU A 19 -1.31 -27.60 10.99
C GLU A 19 -1.82 -27.96 12.40
N HIS A 20 -2.04 -26.95 13.26
CA HIS A 20 -2.25 -27.19 14.69
C HIS A 20 -3.57 -26.64 15.26
N CYS A 21 -4.20 -25.65 14.60
CA CYS A 21 -5.40 -25.02 15.14
C CYS A 21 -6.69 -25.54 14.50
N LYS A 22 -6.63 -26.09 13.28
CA LYS A 22 -7.81 -26.62 12.59
C LYS A 22 -8.35 -27.88 13.29
N GLY A 23 -9.53 -27.77 13.90
CA GLY A 23 -10.17 -28.87 14.63
C GLY A 23 -9.49 -29.20 15.97
N CYS A 24 -8.77 -28.23 16.55
CA CYS A 24 -8.04 -28.39 17.81
C CYS A 24 -8.97 -28.83 18.96
N LYS A 25 -8.70 -30.00 19.55
CA LYS A 25 -9.50 -30.61 20.63
C LYS A 25 -9.08 -30.17 22.03
N THR A 26 -7.95 -29.48 22.17
CA THR A 26 -7.40 -29.06 23.47
C THR A 26 -8.06 -27.79 24.02
N VAL A 27 -8.79 -27.08 23.16
CA VAL A 27 -9.54 -25.88 23.54
C VAL A 27 -10.80 -26.25 24.32
N PRO A 28 -11.11 -25.56 25.44
CA PRO A 28 -12.36 -25.74 26.16
C PRO A 28 -13.58 -25.40 25.31
N LYS A 29 -14.52 -26.34 25.18
CA LYS A 29 -15.78 -26.16 24.43
C LYS A 29 -16.73 -25.12 25.04
N SER A 30 -16.47 -24.68 26.28
CA SER A 30 -17.25 -23.67 26.99
C SER A 30 -16.99 -22.23 26.51
N ILE A 31 -15.95 -22.01 25.70
CA ILE A 31 -15.61 -20.67 25.20
C ILE A 31 -16.40 -20.38 23.92
N GLY A 32 -17.49 -19.62 24.05
CA GLY A 32 -18.43 -19.34 22.96
C GLY A 32 -18.07 -18.19 22.02
N ASN A 33 -16.97 -17.45 22.28
CA ASN A 33 -16.57 -16.34 21.40
C ASN A 33 -15.09 -16.43 20.97
N ASN A 34 -14.83 -15.96 19.75
CA ASN A 34 -13.51 -16.05 19.12
C ASN A 34 -12.42 -15.25 19.84
N TYR A 35 -12.78 -14.16 20.53
CA TYR A 35 -11.84 -13.33 21.27
C TYR A 35 -11.30 -14.04 22.52
N ALA A 36 -12.19 -14.58 23.34
CA ALA A 36 -11.84 -15.35 24.52
C ALA A 36 -11.11 -16.64 24.14
N LEU A 37 -11.45 -17.24 22.99
CA LEU A 37 -10.76 -18.38 22.42
C LEU A 37 -9.30 -18.03 22.07
N ALA A 38 -9.10 -16.96 21.31
CA ALA A 38 -7.77 -16.49 20.95
C ALA A 38 -6.94 -16.14 22.19
N ARG A 39 -7.57 -15.49 23.18
CA ARG A 39 -6.94 -15.16 24.46
C ARG A 39 -6.50 -16.40 25.22
N TRP A 40 -7.39 -17.38 25.39
CA TRP A 40 -7.08 -18.62 26.08
C TRP A 40 -5.93 -19.37 25.40
N CYS A 41 -5.97 -19.52 24.07
CA CYS A 41 -4.89 -20.13 23.30
C CYS A 41 -3.57 -19.39 23.48
N SER A 42 -3.60 -18.05 23.47
CA SER A 42 -2.38 -17.25 23.62
C SER A 42 -1.75 -17.33 25.02
N GLU A 43 -2.52 -17.67 26.04
CA GLU A 43 -2.05 -17.78 27.43
C GLU A 43 -1.69 -19.24 27.78
N ASN A 44 -2.41 -20.22 27.25
CA ASN A 44 -2.38 -21.62 27.70
C ASN A 44 -1.84 -22.62 26.67
N CYS A 45 -1.64 -22.22 25.40
CA CYS A 45 -1.15 -23.10 24.34
C CYS A 45 0.18 -22.59 23.78
N GLU A 46 1.18 -23.46 23.59
CA GLU A 46 2.47 -23.09 22.98
C GLU A 46 2.32 -22.55 21.56
N VAL A 47 1.47 -23.19 20.75
CA VAL A 47 1.15 -22.70 19.40
C VAL A 47 0.48 -21.33 19.47
N GLY A 48 -0.43 -21.12 20.42
CA GLY A 48 -1.09 -19.83 20.62
C GLY A 48 -0.13 -18.73 21.09
N LYS A 49 0.84 -19.05 21.95
CA LYS A 49 1.92 -18.12 22.34
C LYS A 49 2.79 -17.72 21.15
N ASN A 50 3.15 -18.68 20.31
CA ASN A 50 3.92 -18.44 19.08
C ASN A 50 3.15 -17.58 18.08
N LEU A 51 1.85 -17.86 17.88
CA LEU A 51 0.98 -17.06 17.04
C LEU A 51 0.84 -15.61 17.56
N LYS A 52 0.72 -15.44 18.88
CA LYS A 52 0.67 -14.11 19.50
C LYS A 52 1.96 -13.32 19.26
N SER A 53 3.12 -13.93 19.50
CA SER A 53 4.42 -13.29 19.26
C SER A 53 4.62 -12.92 17.79
N LEU A 54 4.26 -13.79 16.85
CA LEU A 54 4.32 -13.50 15.42
C LEU A 54 3.34 -12.37 15.03
N GLY A 55 2.13 -12.36 15.59
CA GLY A 55 1.15 -11.29 15.39
C GLY A 55 1.62 -9.94 15.93
N GLU A 56 2.22 -9.92 17.11
CA GLU A 56 2.81 -8.72 17.74
C GLU A 56 3.99 -8.20 16.91
N SER A 57 4.85 -9.07 16.38
CA SER A 57 5.95 -8.66 15.49
C SER A 57 5.45 -7.98 14.21
N LEU A 58 4.28 -8.36 13.68
CA LEU A 58 3.67 -7.68 12.53
C LEU A 58 3.18 -6.27 12.85
N LEU A 59 2.89 -6.01 14.13
CA LEU A 59 2.41 -4.73 14.66
C LEU A 59 3.55 -3.85 15.19
N GLU A 60 4.73 -4.42 15.43
CA GLU A 60 5.92 -3.72 15.88
C GLU A 60 6.28 -2.58 14.89
N GLY A 61 6.20 -1.33 15.37
CA GLY A 61 6.41 -0.11 14.59
C GLY A 61 5.14 0.58 14.05
N ARG A 62 3.92 0.11 14.36
CA ARG A 62 2.70 0.93 14.21
C ARG A 62 2.41 1.69 15.51
N THR A 63 2.90 2.92 15.62
CA THR A 63 2.38 3.86 16.61
C THR A 63 1.20 4.62 16.00
N GLN A 64 0.15 4.89 16.79
CA GLN A 64 -1.00 5.71 16.41
C GLN A 64 -0.55 7.06 15.80
N ASN A 65 0.53 7.60 16.35
CA ASN A 65 1.17 8.85 15.92
C ASN A 65 1.72 8.80 14.48
N MET A 66 2.11 7.64 13.93
CA MET A 66 2.62 7.54 12.55
C MET A 66 1.51 7.65 11.49
N ALA A 67 0.28 7.25 11.81
CA ALA A 67 -0.87 7.45 10.93
C ALA A 67 -1.30 8.92 10.93
N GLU A 68 -1.32 9.55 12.10
CA GLU A 68 -1.54 11.00 12.26
C GLU A 68 -0.45 11.82 11.56
N GLN A 69 0.82 11.43 11.70
CA GLN A 69 1.94 12.13 11.06
C GLN A 69 1.90 12.04 9.54
N LYS A 70 1.55 10.87 8.97
CA LYS A 70 1.33 10.70 7.52
C LYS A 70 0.13 11.49 6.99
N ASN A 71 -0.93 11.59 7.79
CA ASN A 71 -2.08 12.44 7.47
C ASN A 71 -1.63 13.91 7.40
N TRP A 72 -0.86 14.37 8.39
CA TRP A 72 -0.32 15.73 8.39
C TRP A 72 0.69 16.01 7.27
N ASP A 73 1.48 15.03 6.83
CA ASP A 73 2.39 15.22 5.69
C ASP A 73 1.60 15.48 4.39
N GLN A 74 0.51 14.75 4.17
CA GLN A 74 -0.38 14.96 3.02
C GLN A 74 -1.12 16.30 3.10
N ILE A 75 -1.65 16.64 4.29
CA ILE A 75 -2.30 17.95 4.52
C ILE A 75 -1.31 19.09 4.25
N CYS A 76 -0.07 19.01 4.74
CA CYS A 76 0.91 20.08 4.55
C CYS A 76 1.35 20.24 3.09
N VAL A 77 1.61 19.15 2.37
CA VAL A 77 1.96 19.19 0.94
C VAL A 77 0.83 19.80 0.12
N THR A 78 -0.42 19.43 0.43
CA THR A 78 -1.59 19.94 -0.30
C THR A 78 -1.86 21.40 0.05
N ALA A 79 -1.69 21.79 1.31
CA ALA A 79 -1.78 23.18 1.76
C ALA A 79 -0.75 24.10 1.10
N GLU A 80 0.49 23.66 0.91
CA GLU A 80 1.50 24.44 0.18
C GLU A 80 1.18 24.60 -1.30
N LYS A 81 0.64 23.57 -1.96
CA LYS A 81 0.15 23.65 -3.35
C LYS A 81 -1.03 24.61 -3.49
N LEU A 82 -2.00 24.55 -2.57
CA LEU A 82 -3.13 25.48 -2.54
C LEU A 82 -2.66 26.91 -2.29
N ARG A 83 -1.64 27.11 -1.43
CA ARG A 83 -1.08 28.44 -1.19
C ARG A 83 -0.33 29.00 -2.39
N ALA A 84 0.31 28.14 -3.18
CA ALA A 84 0.99 28.51 -4.42
C ALA A 84 0.04 28.70 -5.62
N SER A 85 -1.21 28.24 -5.51
CA SER A 85 -2.23 28.45 -6.54
C SER A 85 -2.86 29.84 -6.40
N ASP A 86 -2.78 30.65 -7.46
CA ASP A 86 -3.34 32.00 -7.51
C ASP A 86 -4.85 32.03 -7.83
N GLU A 87 -5.47 30.87 -8.04
CA GLU A 87 -6.86 30.77 -8.51
C GLU A 87 -7.89 31.30 -7.50
N LYS A 88 -7.62 31.20 -6.19
CA LYS A 88 -8.59 31.55 -5.14
C LYS A 88 -7.99 32.30 -3.95
N LYS A 89 -6.97 33.16 -4.12
CA LYS A 89 -6.36 33.97 -3.02
C LYS A 89 -6.33 33.21 -1.67
N TRP A 90 -5.78 32.00 -1.69
CA TRP A 90 -5.93 31.03 -0.60
C TRP A 90 -5.20 31.51 0.65
N THR A 91 -5.90 31.91 1.71
CA THR A 91 -5.27 32.25 3.00
C THR A 91 -5.12 31.00 3.86
N TRP A 92 -4.20 31.00 4.84
CA TRP A 92 -4.05 29.87 5.77
C TRP A 92 -5.35 29.56 6.52
N GLY A 93 -6.14 30.59 6.87
CA GLY A 93 -7.49 30.41 7.41
C GLY A 93 -8.46 29.67 6.48
N LYS A 94 -8.47 29.97 5.18
CA LYS A 94 -9.32 29.27 4.20
C LYS A 94 -8.86 27.84 3.96
N ILE A 95 -7.54 27.62 3.85
CA ILE A 95 -6.97 26.29 3.67
C ILE A 95 -7.24 25.41 4.90
N GLY A 96 -7.12 25.97 6.11
CA GLY A 96 -7.46 25.27 7.34
C GLY A 96 -8.93 24.85 7.38
N ALA A 97 -9.85 25.73 6.98
CA ALA A 97 -11.27 25.43 6.92
C ALA A 97 -11.60 24.27 5.96
N GLU A 98 -10.96 24.20 4.78
CA GLU A 98 -11.14 23.09 3.81
C GLU A 98 -10.66 21.74 4.37
N PHE A 99 -9.60 21.73 5.19
CA PHE A 99 -9.08 20.51 5.81
C PHE A 99 -9.70 20.23 7.19
N GLY A 100 -10.64 21.05 7.67
CA GLY A 100 -11.25 20.91 8.99
C GLY A 100 -10.28 21.13 10.16
N VAL A 101 -9.20 21.90 9.95
CA VAL A 101 -8.16 22.19 10.95
C VAL A 101 -8.05 23.69 11.22
N THR A 102 -7.67 24.08 12.43
CA THR A 102 -7.50 25.49 12.78
C THR A 102 -6.27 26.08 12.08
N GLU A 103 -6.35 27.37 11.72
CA GLU A 103 -5.27 28.09 11.04
C GLU A 103 -3.92 27.97 11.77
N GLY A 104 -3.93 28.19 13.09
CA GLY A 104 -2.72 28.11 13.92
C GLY A 104 -2.11 26.71 13.94
N ASN A 105 -2.94 25.65 13.93
CA ASN A 105 -2.45 24.28 13.94
C ASN A 105 -1.85 23.89 12.57
N LEU A 106 -2.52 24.28 11.48
CA LEU A 106 -1.99 24.08 10.13
C LEU A 106 -0.67 24.82 9.93
N TYR A 107 -0.61 26.09 10.32
CA TYR A 107 0.61 26.90 10.22
C TYR A 107 1.76 26.30 11.02
N TYR A 108 1.51 25.88 12.27
CA TYR A 108 2.51 25.22 13.11
C TYR A 108 3.10 23.97 12.44
N HIS A 109 2.24 23.11 11.88
CA HIS A 109 2.66 21.88 11.23
C HIS A 109 3.40 22.09 9.90
N VAL A 110 3.07 23.14 9.15
CA VAL A 110 3.79 23.53 7.93
C VAL A 110 5.14 24.16 8.28
N ALA A 111 5.17 25.11 9.22
CA ALA A 111 6.40 25.80 9.66
C ALA A 111 7.44 24.81 10.19
N LYS A 112 7.02 23.88 11.07
CA LYS A 112 7.87 22.82 11.61
C LYS A 112 8.51 21.94 10.53
N ARG A 113 7.83 21.73 9.39
CA ARG A 113 8.36 20.96 8.25
C ARG A 113 9.30 21.77 7.37
N ARG A 114 9.05 23.08 7.22
CA ARG A 114 10.00 23.99 6.55
C ARG A 114 11.31 24.08 7.30
N GLU A 115 11.26 24.14 8.63
CA GLU A 115 12.43 24.13 9.50
C GLU A 115 13.20 22.80 9.38
N ALA A 116 12.50 21.65 9.37
CA ALA A 116 13.13 20.34 9.18
C ALA A 116 13.77 20.15 7.79
N ASN A 117 13.27 20.84 6.76
CA ASN A 117 13.79 20.79 5.39
C ASN A 117 14.87 21.85 5.09
N THR A 118 15.10 22.82 5.99
CA THR A 118 16.14 23.83 5.82
C THR A 118 17.47 23.27 6.36
N THR A 119 18.39 22.92 5.48
CA THR A 119 19.78 22.58 5.86
C THR A 119 20.43 23.73 6.66
N PRO A 120 21.19 23.43 7.73
CA PRO A 120 21.84 24.49 8.50
C PRO A 120 22.95 25.14 7.67
N ASP A 121 22.81 26.44 7.41
CA ASP A 121 23.81 27.27 6.74
C ASP A 121 25.14 27.23 7.52
N LYS A 122 26.07 26.41 7.06
CA LYS A 122 27.48 26.50 7.43
C LYS A 122 28.11 27.59 6.56
N ARG A 123 28.44 28.71 7.22
CA ARG A 123 29.30 29.81 6.77
C ARG A 123 30.36 29.36 5.76
N VAL A 124 30.29 29.89 4.54
CA VAL A 124 31.35 29.76 3.54
C VAL A 124 32.46 30.74 3.89
N GLY A 125 33.56 30.21 4.42
CA GLY A 125 34.82 30.92 4.56
C GLY A 125 35.48 31.11 3.19
N ALA A 126 36.04 32.30 2.99
CA ALA A 126 36.79 32.69 1.80
C ALA A 126 37.98 31.77 1.49
N SER A 127 38.24 31.49 0.21
CA SER A 127 39.56 31.04 -0.24
C SER A 127 39.88 31.45 -1.69
N LYS A 128 40.72 32.48 -1.78
CA LYS A 128 41.78 32.84 -2.73
C LYS A 128 41.90 32.09 -4.08
N ASN A 129 41.90 32.90 -5.15
CA ASN A 129 42.46 32.63 -6.49
C ASN A 129 43.92 32.13 -6.45
N PRO A 130 44.35 31.42 -7.52
CA PRO A 130 45.56 31.84 -8.21
C PRO A 130 45.45 31.82 -9.75
N GLN A 131 46.17 32.77 -10.37
CA GLN A 131 46.33 32.97 -11.81
C GLN A 131 47.41 32.08 -12.44
N ASN A 132 47.25 31.82 -13.74
CA ASN A 132 48.23 31.71 -14.84
C ASN A 132 49.56 30.98 -14.63
N THR A 133 49.87 30.05 -15.55
CA THR A 133 51.23 29.91 -16.12
C THR A 133 51.20 29.38 -17.56
N LYS A 134 52.13 29.90 -18.35
CA LYS A 134 52.33 29.82 -19.81
C LYS A 134 53.10 28.54 -20.23
N PRO A 135 52.97 28.00 -21.47
CA PRO A 135 53.83 26.90 -21.94
C PRO A 135 55.21 27.39 -22.43
N SER A 136 56.24 26.59 -22.13
CA SER A 136 57.64 26.78 -22.50
C SER A 136 58.00 26.12 -23.84
N GLN A 137 59.04 26.65 -24.49
CA GLN A 137 59.44 26.47 -25.88
C GLN A 137 60.09 25.12 -26.22
N GLN A 138 59.96 24.76 -27.49
CA GLN A 138 60.64 23.70 -28.25
C GLN A 138 62.04 24.18 -28.70
N PRO A 139 63.11 23.37 -28.64
CA PRO A 139 64.37 23.66 -29.31
C PRO A 139 64.42 23.03 -30.73
N GLN A 140 65.02 23.78 -31.64
CA GLN A 140 65.24 23.45 -33.05
C GLN A 140 66.48 22.55 -33.24
N ASN A 141 66.37 21.62 -34.19
CA ASN A 141 67.48 20.84 -34.74
C ASN A 141 68.44 21.74 -35.54
N GLY A 142 69.74 21.61 -35.28
CA GLY A 142 70.81 22.08 -36.15
C GLY A 142 71.37 20.93 -36.98
N GLU A 143 71.32 21.07 -38.31
CA GLU A 143 72.15 20.31 -39.25
C GLU A 143 73.64 20.46 -38.92
N LYS A 144 74.44 19.40 -39.12
CA LYS A 144 75.50 19.41 -40.15
C LYS A 144 76.38 18.15 -40.24
N THR A 145 76.63 17.80 -41.50
CA THR A 145 77.90 17.32 -42.06
C THR A 145 78.17 15.81 -42.15
N LYS A 146 78.08 15.36 -43.41
CA LYS A 146 78.73 14.20 -44.03
C LYS A 146 80.23 14.19 -43.74
N SER A 147 80.78 13.03 -43.37
CA SER A 147 82.20 12.74 -43.57
C SER A 147 82.41 11.25 -43.86
N GLU A 148 83.50 11.01 -44.58
CA GLU A 148 83.79 9.87 -45.45
C GLU A 148 84.07 8.53 -44.77
N LEU A 149 83.89 7.50 -45.60
CA LEU A 149 84.26 6.10 -45.42
C LEU A 149 85.79 5.89 -45.32
N PRO A 150 86.28 5.09 -44.36
CA PRO A 150 87.53 4.35 -44.56
C PRO A 150 87.32 2.83 -44.46
N LYS A 151 88.07 2.13 -45.32
CA LYS A 151 88.12 0.69 -45.55
C LYS A 151 88.31 -0.14 -44.26
N LEU A 152 87.38 -1.03 -43.95
CA LEU A 152 87.61 -2.16 -43.01
C LEU A 152 86.83 -3.42 -43.47
N LYS A 153 87.46 -4.23 -44.32
CA LYS A 153 86.91 -5.51 -44.79
C LYS A 153 86.68 -6.62 -43.73
N PRO A 154 87.13 -6.54 -42.45
CA PRO A 154 86.67 -7.48 -41.41
C PRO A 154 85.49 -6.94 -40.57
N VAL A 155 85.30 -5.62 -40.51
CA VAL A 155 84.21 -4.97 -39.73
C VAL A 155 82.86 -5.11 -40.42
N VAL A 156 82.87 -5.20 -41.76
CA VAL A 156 81.67 -5.40 -42.57
C VAL A 156 81.02 -6.76 -42.28
N ALA A 157 81.80 -7.80 -41.97
CA ALA A 157 81.24 -9.12 -41.63
C ALA A 157 80.50 -9.11 -40.28
N GLU A 158 81.09 -8.56 -39.21
CA GLU A 158 80.43 -8.42 -37.90
C GLU A 158 79.21 -7.46 -37.94
N HIS A 159 79.26 -6.43 -38.80
CA HIS A 159 78.10 -5.54 -38.98
C HIS A 159 76.99 -6.20 -39.78
N ILE A 160 77.31 -7.05 -40.76
CA ILE A 160 76.31 -7.84 -41.50
C ILE A 160 75.63 -8.83 -40.54
N GLU A 161 76.41 -9.55 -39.71
CA GLU A 161 75.88 -10.53 -38.76
C GLU A 161 74.97 -9.87 -37.70
N LYS A 162 75.37 -8.72 -37.14
CA LYS A 162 74.52 -7.93 -36.23
C LYS A 162 73.27 -7.35 -36.90
N VAL A 163 73.36 -7.01 -38.18
CA VAL A 163 72.20 -6.52 -38.96
C VAL A 163 71.21 -7.66 -39.21
N GLU A 164 71.70 -8.88 -39.48
CA GLU A 164 70.86 -10.07 -39.64
C GLU A 164 70.20 -10.50 -38.32
N GLU A 165 70.90 -10.40 -37.18
CA GLU A 165 70.31 -10.62 -35.84
C GLU A 165 69.24 -9.58 -35.49
N LEU A 166 69.48 -8.30 -35.80
CA LEU A 166 68.49 -7.24 -35.61
C LEU A 166 67.29 -7.42 -36.53
N ASP A 167 67.50 -7.80 -37.79
CA ASP A 167 66.42 -8.04 -38.75
C ASP A 167 65.55 -9.24 -38.35
N THR A 168 66.16 -10.32 -37.85
CA THR A 168 65.42 -11.47 -37.29
C THR A 168 64.65 -11.08 -36.03
N PHE A 169 65.26 -10.35 -35.09
CA PHE A 169 64.59 -9.83 -33.90
C PHE A 169 63.38 -8.94 -34.24
N TRP A 170 63.52 -7.99 -35.16
CA TRP A 170 62.43 -7.11 -35.57
C TRP A 170 61.33 -7.85 -36.32
N LYS A 171 61.66 -8.89 -37.10
CA LYS A 171 60.67 -9.76 -37.76
C LYS A 171 59.88 -10.60 -36.77
N GLU A 172 60.52 -11.19 -35.77
CA GLU A 172 59.83 -11.91 -34.69
C GLU A 172 58.90 -10.97 -33.91
N ARG A 173 59.42 -9.80 -33.50
CA ARG A 173 58.63 -8.76 -32.82
C ARG A 173 57.42 -8.30 -33.64
N LEU A 174 57.59 -8.18 -34.96
CA LEU A 174 56.51 -7.79 -35.88
C LEU A 174 55.45 -8.89 -35.98
N ASN A 175 55.84 -10.16 -36.02
CA ASN A 175 54.92 -11.29 -36.05
C ASN A 175 54.11 -11.37 -34.76
N ASP A 176 54.75 -11.23 -33.59
CA ASP A 176 54.06 -11.20 -32.29
C ASP A 176 52.99 -10.09 -32.25
N VAL A 177 53.33 -8.89 -32.73
CA VAL A 177 52.39 -7.75 -32.79
C VAL A 177 51.24 -8.01 -33.78
N LEU A 178 51.51 -8.70 -34.90
CA LEU A 178 50.48 -9.06 -35.87
C LEU A 178 49.50 -10.08 -35.29
N ASP A 179 50.00 -11.09 -34.55
CA ASP A 179 49.20 -12.11 -33.89
C ASP A 179 48.34 -11.51 -32.75
N GLU A 180 48.91 -10.60 -31.95
CA GLU A 180 48.16 -9.84 -30.94
C GLU A 180 47.05 -9.00 -31.58
N LYS A 181 47.35 -8.30 -32.69
CA LYS A 181 46.37 -7.50 -33.43
C LYS A 181 45.22 -8.38 -33.97
N ASP A 182 45.52 -9.58 -34.47
CA ASP A 182 44.48 -10.50 -34.96
C ASP A 182 43.64 -11.07 -33.80
N THR A 183 44.26 -11.33 -32.65
CA THR A 183 43.56 -11.74 -31.42
C THR A 183 42.61 -10.64 -30.94
N LEU A 184 43.08 -9.41 -30.81
CA LEU A 184 42.27 -8.25 -30.42
C LEU A 184 41.12 -7.99 -31.40
N ARG A 185 41.37 -8.17 -32.71
CA ARG A 185 40.32 -8.02 -33.73
C ARG A 185 39.18 -9.02 -33.51
N LYS A 186 39.50 -10.26 -33.13
CA LYS A 186 38.50 -11.28 -32.82
C LYS A 186 37.71 -10.90 -31.57
N GLU A 187 38.37 -10.51 -30.49
CA GLU A 187 37.70 -10.07 -29.25
C GLU A 187 36.77 -8.87 -29.49
N VAL A 188 37.21 -7.87 -30.25
CA VAL A 188 36.37 -6.71 -30.61
C VAL A 188 35.12 -7.15 -31.40
N SER A 189 35.25 -8.14 -32.28
CA SER A 189 34.11 -8.68 -33.02
C SER A 189 33.09 -9.39 -32.10
N GLU A 190 33.57 -10.12 -31.11
CA GLU A 190 32.74 -10.80 -30.11
C GLU A 190 32.04 -9.79 -29.19
N VAL A 191 32.77 -8.78 -28.69
CA VAL A 191 32.20 -7.68 -27.89
C VAL A 191 31.13 -6.92 -28.67
N SER A 192 31.38 -6.65 -29.95
CA SER A 192 30.41 -5.95 -30.79
C SER A 192 29.12 -6.77 -30.98
N LYS A 193 29.22 -8.10 -31.04
CA LYS A 193 28.05 -8.99 -31.07
C LYS A 193 27.28 -8.96 -29.76
N LEU A 194 27.98 -9.08 -28.62
CA LEU A 194 27.36 -9.02 -27.29
C LEU A 194 26.66 -7.68 -27.04
N TYR A 195 27.24 -6.57 -27.51
CA TYR A 195 26.62 -5.25 -27.41
C TYR A 195 25.29 -5.17 -28.18
N GLY A 196 25.22 -5.79 -29.36
CA GLY A 196 23.97 -5.90 -30.13
C GLY A 196 22.89 -6.67 -29.37
N GLU A 197 23.25 -7.85 -28.85
CA GLU A 197 22.33 -8.68 -28.06
C GLU A 197 21.83 -7.94 -26.80
N LEU A 198 22.72 -7.23 -26.10
CA LEU A 198 22.37 -6.44 -24.93
C LEU A 198 21.40 -5.31 -25.26
N LYS A 199 21.58 -4.64 -26.42
CA LYS A 199 20.68 -3.60 -26.89
C LYS A 199 19.28 -4.16 -27.15
N ASP A 200 19.18 -5.30 -27.82
CA ASP A 200 17.89 -5.95 -28.11
C ASP A 200 17.16 -6.38 -26.82
N ILE A 201 17.91 -6.92 -25.84
CA ILE A 201 17.36 -7.27 -24.52
C ILE A 201 16.84 -6.02 -23.81
N LYS A 202 17.59 -4.91 -23.85
CA LYS A 202 17.18 -3.64 -23.25
C LYS A 202 15.88 -3.12 -23.85
N GLU A 203 15.73 -3.17 -25.17
CA GLU A 203 14.51 -2.73 -25.85
C GLU A 203 13.30 -3.62 -25.48
N LYS A 204 13.48 -4.94 -25.42
CA LYS A 204 12.44 -5.88 -24.97
C LYS A 204 12.03 -5.64 -23.52
N LEU A 205 12.98 -5.38 -22.62
CA LEU A 205 12.70 -5.05 -21.23
C LEU A 205 11.92 -3.75 -21.09
N ALA A 206 12.27 -2.73 -21.88
CA ALA A 206 11.53 -1.46 -21.88
C ALA A 206 10.07 -1.66 -22.33
N GLN A 207 9.85 -2.46 -23.38
CA GLN A 207 8.51 -2.80 -23.85
C GLN A 207 7.71 -3.58 -22.79
N SER A 208 8.32 -4.60 -22.19
CA SER A 208 7.69 -5.39 -21.12
C SER A 208 7.33 -4.53 -19.91
N LEU A 209 8.15 -3.54 -19.55
CA LEU A 209 7.87 -2.64 -18.43
C LEU A 209 6.64 -1.76 -18.72
N ILE A 210 6.48 -1.30 -19.96
CA ILE A 210 5.31 -0.52 -20.37
C ILE A 210 4.04 -1.38 -20.29
N GLU A 211 4.11 -2.61 -20.80
CA GLU A 211 2.99 -3.57 -20.76
C GLU A 211 2.61 -3.95 -19.32
N GLU A 212 3.59 -4.22 -18.46
CA GLU A 212 3.36 -4.46 -17.02
C GLU A 212 2.69 -3.27 -16.37
N THR A 213 3.18 -2.06 -16.64
CA THR A 213 2.64 -0.82 -16.07
C THR A 213 1.19 -0.62 -16.50
N LYS A 214 0.89 -0.84 -17.79
CA LYS A 214 -0.48 -0.76 -18.31
C LYS A 214 -1.40 -1.80 -17.64
N ALA A 215 -0.97 -3.06 -17.58
CA ALA A 215 -1.74 -4.12 -16.92
C ALA A 215 -2.00 -3.83 -15.44
N ARG A 216 -1.02 -3.20 -14.76
CA ARG A 216 -1.17 -2.79 -13.37
C ARG A 216 -2.20 -1.68 -13.19
N PHE A 217 -2.23 -0.69 -14.08
CA PHE A 217 -3.27 0.35 -14.05
C PHE A 217 -4.66 -0.23 -14.31
N GLU A 218 -4.81 -1.11 -15.30
CA GLU A 218 -6.08 -1.79 -15.58
C GLU A 218 -6.56 -2.63 -14.39
N ALA A 219 -5.65 -3.31 -13.70
CA ALA A 219 -5.97 -4.07 -12.50
C ALA A 219 -6.36 -3.16 -11.31
N GLU A 220 -5.76 -1.98 -11.18
CA GLU A 220 -6.09 -1.00 -10.14
C GLU A 220 -7.48 -0.38 -10.37
N ASP A 221 -7.80 -0.02 -11.61
CA ASP A 221 -9.14 0.47 -12.00
C ASP A 221 -10.22 -0.60 -11.75
N ALA A 222 -9.96 -1.86 -12.14
CA ALA A 222 -10.88 -2.97 -11.89
C ALA A 222 -11.08 -3.23 -10.39
N PHE A 223 -10.01 -3.11 -9.60
CA PHE A 223 -10.08 -3.26 -8.15
C PHE A 223 -10.92 -2.16 -7.50
N GLU A 224 -10.73 -0.90 -7.90
CA GLU A 224 -11.50 0.21 -7.35
C GLU A 224 -12.98 0.13 -7.75
N SER A 225 -13.28 -0.29 -8.99
CA SER A 225 -14.65 -0.56 -9.44
C SER A 225 -15.34 -1.64 -8.59
N MET A 226 -14.66 -2.77 -8.34
CA MET A 226 -15.17 -3.85 -7.49
C MET A 226 -15.40 -3.37 -6.05
N LYS A 227 -14.51 -2.53 -5.52
CA LYS A 227 -14.62 -1.95 -4.18
C LYS A 227 -15.85 -1.05 -4.07
N GLN A 228 -16.09 -0.17 -5.05
CA GLN A 228 -17.29 0.67 -5.09
C GLN A 228 -18.57 -0.17 -5.15
N GLN A 229 -18.59 -1.22 -5.98
CA GLN A 229 -19.74 -2.13 -6.05
C GLN A 229 -19.99 -2.85 -4.71
N SER A 230 -18.94 -3.21 -3.98
CA SER A 230 -19.08 -3.81 -2.66
C SER A 230 -19.68 -2.83 -1.65
N GLN A 231 -19.23 -1.57 -1.66
CA GLN A 231 -19.76 -0.53 -0.78
C GLN A 231 -21.24 -0.25 -1.06
N ALA A 232 -21.62 -0.14 -2.33
CA ALA A 232 -23.03 0.06 -2.71
C ALA A 232 -23.93 -1.09 -2.21
N ARG A 233 -23.47 -2.35 -2.36
CA ARG A 233 -24.23 -3.51 -1.84
C ARG A 233 -24.35 -3.52 -0.32
N GLU A 234 -23.32 -3.06 0.39
CA GLU A 234 -23.34 -2.97 1.85
C GLU A 234 -24.32 -1.88 2.32
N GLU A 235 -24.38 -0.75 1.61
CA GLU A 235 -25.37 0.31 1.84
C GLU A 235 -26.79 -0.20 1.58
N ASP A 236 -27.03 -0.89 0.45
CA ASP A 236 -28.34 -1.49 0.13
C ASP A 236 -28.77 -2.50 1.20
N TYR A 237 -27.85 -3.36 1.64
CA TYR A 237 -28.11 -4.34 2.70
C TYR A 237 -28.47 -3.66 4.02
N ASN A 238 -27.74 -2.62 4.42
CA ASN A 238 -28.03 -1.87 5.63
C ASN A 238 -29.39 -1.16 5.55
N SER A 239 -29.75 -0.63 4.39
CA SER A 239 -31.08 -0.06 4.16
C SER A 239 -32.18 -1.10 4.34
N LEU A 240 -32.04 -2.26 3.69
CA LEU A 240 -33.01 -3.35 3.79
C LEU A 240 -33.14 -3.89 5.22
N LEU A 241 -32.03 -3.97 5.96
CA LEU A 241 -32.03 -4.39 7.35
C LEU A 241 -32.80 -3.39 8.23
N ASN A 242 -32.62 -2.09 8.01
CA ASN A 242 -33.36 -1.06 8.74
C ASN A 242 -34.86 -1.12 8.43
N GLU A 243 -35.24 -1.30 7.16
CA GLU A 243 -36.64 -1.50 6.77
C GLU A 243 -37.25 -2.75 7.40
N PHE A 244 -36.52 -3.87 7.39
CA PHE A 244 -36.96 -5.12 8.03
C PHE A 244 -37.18 -4.94 9.54
N ASN A 245 -36.27 -4.24 10.22
CA ASN A 245 -36.42 -3.93 11.64
C ASN A 245 -37.66 -3.05 11.90
N ALA A 246 -37.88 -2.02 11.08
CA ALA A 246 -39.04 -1.14 11.21
C ALA A 246 -40.37 -1.88 10.97
N ILE A 247 -40.42 -2.78 9.98
CA ILE A 247 -41.59 -3.65 9.74
C ILE A 247 -41.82 -4.59 10.92
N THR A 248 -40.74 -5.18 11.44
CA THR A 248 -40.80 -6.09 12.58
C THR A 248 -41.39 -5.37 13.80
N GLU A 249 -40.92 -4.17 14.11
CA GLU A 249 -41.45 -3.36 15.22
C GLU A 249 -42.94 -3.06 15.04
N LYS A 250 -43.35 -2.57 13.86
CA LYS A 250 -44.77 -2.33 13.54
C LYS A 250 -45.64 -3.58 13.66
N ASN A 251 -45.12 -4.74 13.27
CA ASN A 251 -45.86 -6.00 13.43
C ASN A 251 -46.09 -6.34 14.90
N HIS A 252 -45.09 -6.12 15.78
CA HIS A 252 -45.26 -6.33 17.22
C HIS A 252 -46.28 -5.36 17.83
N GLU A 253 -46.28 -4.10 17.40
CA GLU A 253 -47.29 -3.11 17.81
C GLU A 253 -48.70 -3.53 17.39
N LEU A 254 -48.88 -3.92 16.12
CA LEU A 254 -50.17 -4.38 15.60
C LEU A 254 -50.66 -5.65 16.31
N GLU A 255 -49.77 -6.61 16.58
CA GLU A 255 -50.12 -7.81 17.35
C GLU A 255 -50.58 -7.46 18.76
N HIS A 256 -49.90 -6.53 19.42
CA HIS A 256 -50.28 -6.06 20.75
C HIS A 256 -51.68 -5.41 20.71
N ASP A 257 -51.93 -4.53 19.75
CA ASP A 257 -53.22 -3.84 19.60
C ASP A 257 -54.35 -4.81 19.25
N LEU A 258 -54.10 -5.80 18.39
CA LEU A 258 -55.07 -6.85 18.08
C LEU A 258 -55.41 -7.69 19.32
N ARG A 259 -54.42 -8.04 20.14
CA ARG A 259 -54.67 -8.77 21.40
C ARG A 259 -55.51 -7.94 22.36
N LYS A 260 -55.21 -6.65 22.48
CA LYS A 260 -55.99 -5.72 23.31
C LYS A 260 -57.44 -5.62 22.83
N MET A 261 -57.65 -5.37 21.53
CA MET A 261 -59.00 -5.32 20.96
C MET A 261 -59.77 -6.63 21.14
N HIS A 262 -59.11 -7.79 21.03
CA HIS A 262 -59.74 -9.09 21.26
C HIS A 262 -60.24 -9.26 22.70
N ILE A 263 -59.47 -8.76 23.68
CA ILE A 263 -59.88 -8.77 25.09
C ILE A 263 -61.07 -7.83 25.30
N ASP A 264 -61.00 -6.61 24.77
CA ASP A 264 -62.06 -5.61 24.90
C ASP A 264 -63.37 -6.09 24.25
N ALA A 265 -63.29 -6.69 23.06
CA ALA A 265 -64.43 -7.27 22.36
C ALA A 265 -65.10 -8.39 23.18
N ARG A 266 -64.31 -9.30 23.78
CA ARG A 266 -64.83 -10.35 24.65
C ARG A 266 -65.54 -9.78 25.88
N ALA A 267 -64.94 -8.77 26.53
CA ALA A 267 -65.55 -8.12 27.69
C ALA A 267 -66.88 -7.43 27.32
N ALA A 268 -66.96 -6.81 26.13
CA ALA A 268 -68.19 -6.22 25.62
C ALA A 268 -69.25 -7.28 25.31
N GLU A 269 -68.87 -8.42 24.71
CA GLU A 269 -69.78 -9.54 24.46
C GLU A 269 -70.36 -10.12 25.76
N GLU A 270 -69.52 -10.35 26.78
CA GLU A 270 -69.96 -10.82 28.09
C GLU A 270 -70.92 -9.82 28.76
N THR A 271 -70.64 -8.52 28.66
CA THR A 271 -71.52 -7.47 29.19
C THR A 271 -72.86 -7.44 28.47
N ALA A 272 -72.84 -7.53 27.13
CA ALA A 272 -74.05 -7.58 26.33
C ALA A 272 -74.87 -8.86 26.60
N ALA A 273 -74.22 -10.00 26.84
CA ALA A 273 -74.89 -11.24 27.22
C ALA A 273 -75.62 -11.11 28.57
N LYS A 274 -74.96 -10.55 29.60
CA LYS A 274 -75.57 -10.29 30.90
C LYS A 274 -76.76 -9.34 30.82
N GLU A 275 -76.67 -8.29 30.00
CA GLU A 275 -77.78 -7.35 29.78
C GLU A 275 -78.97 -8.03 29.08
N ARG A 276 -78.73 -8.91 28.10
CA ARG A 276 -79.80 -9.70 27.47
C ARG A 276 -80.49 -10.63 28.46
N GLU A 277 -79.71 -11.31 29.29
CA GLU A 277 -80.23 -12.19 30.35
C GLU A 277 -81.11 -11.41 31.34
N HIS A 278 -80.61 -10.28 31.84
CA HIS A 278 -81.35 -9.40 32.75
C HIS A 278 -82.66 -8.88 32.12
N ARG A 279 -82.67 -8.51 30.84
CA ARG A 279 -83.90 -8.09 30.13
C ARG A 279 -84.92 -9.22 30.02
N LEU A 280 -84.49 -10.44 29.73
CA LEU A 280 -85.38 -11.60 29.69
C LEU A 280 -85.97 -11.89 31.06
N GLU A 281 -85.17 -11.78 32.13
CA GLU A 281 -85.65 -11.92 33.50
C GLU A 281 -86.72 -10.87 33.84
N LEU A 282 -86.47 -9.59 33.54
CA LEU A 282 -87.44 -8.51 33.75
C LEU A 282 -88.73 -8.74 32.95
N GLN A 283 -88.62 -9.19 31.70
CA GLN A 283 -89.78 -9.52 30.87
C GLN A 283 -90.59 -10.66 31.49
N GLY A 284 -89.93 -11.72 31.96
CA GLY A 284 -90.58 -12.84 32.65
C GLY A 284 -91.30 -12.40 33.93
N ARG A 285 -90.66 -11.55 34.74
CA ARG A 285 -91.28 -10.96 35.95
C ARG A 285 -92.50 -10.10 35.60
N ALA A 286 -92.39 -9.24 34.58
CA ALA A 286 -93.50 -8.40 34.13
C ALA A 286 -94.70 -9.22 33.62
N GLN A 287 -94.43 -10.29 32.86
CA GLN A 287 -95.48 -11.22 32.41
C GLN A 287 -96.17 -11.93 33.59
N ALA A 288 -95.39 -12.42 34.55
CA ALA A 288 -95.94 -13.06 35.75
C ALA A 288 -96.83 -12.11 36.56
N LEU A 289 -96.40 -10.86 36.75
CA LEU A 289 -97.21 -9.82 37.41
C LEU A 289 -98.49 -9.52 36.62
N GLY A 290 -98.41 -9.42 35.29
CA GLY A 290 -99.58 -9.20 34.43
C GLY A 290 -100.60 -10.34 34.52
N MET A 291 -100.14 -11.60 34.58
CA MET A 291 -101.01 -12.76 34.80
C MET A 291 -101.64 -12.74 36.19
N ALA A 292 -100.87 -12.45 37.24
CA ALA A 292 -101.37 -12.36 38.61
C ALA A 292 -102.46 -11.29 38.76
N LEU A 293 -102.25 -10.11 38.17
CA LEU A 293 -103.26 -9.03 38.15
C LEU A 293 -104.54 -9.46 37.45
N LYS A 294 -104.44 -10.22 36.35
CA LYS A 294 -105.61 -10.73 35.61
C LYS A 294 -106.42 -11.79 36.37
N VAL A 295 -105.85 -12.43 37.40
CA VAL A 295 -106.55 -13.41 38.25
C VAL A 295 -107.30 -12.72 39.40
N VAL A 296 -106.86 -11.53 39.81
CA VAL A 296 -107.45 -10.78 40.93
C VAL A 296 -108.60 -9.86 40.49
N LEU A 297 -108.62 -9.44 39.22
CA LEU A 297 -109.67 -8.63 38.59
C LEU A 297 -110.72 -9.51 37.89
#